data_AF-A0A9J9HGG1-F1
#
_entry.id   AF-A0A9J9HGG1-F1
#
_cell.length_a   1.000
_cell.length_b   1.000
_cell.length_c   1.000
_cell.angle_alpha   90.00
_cell.angle_beta   90.00
_cell.angle_gamma   90.00
#
_symmetry.space_group_name_H-M   'P 1'
#
loop_
_entity.id
_entity.type
_entity.pdbx_description
1 polymer ?
#
loop_
_entity_poly.entity_id
_entity_poly.type
_entity_poly.pdbx_seq_one_letter_code
_entity_poly.pdbx_strand_id
1 'polypeptide(L)'
;MFFGKGGEIATNRIHEQEISVLALHLLQASLVYVNTRMLQTVLVEPKWAGRMTPEDYRGLTPLIYSHVNPYGRFDLDLNDRIDFGRLAA
;
A
#
# COMPACT_ATOMS: atom_id res chain seq x y z
N MET A 1 12.89 -1.71 -6.16
CA MET A 1 12.41 -1.91 -4.78
C MET A 1 13.21 -3.07 -4.20
N PHE A 2 13.81 -2.86 -3.03
CA PHE A 2 14.76 -3.79 -2.41
C PHE A 2 14.06 -5.12 -2.06
N PHE A 3 14.24 -6.15 -2.88
CA PHE A 3 13.63 -7.46 -2.68
C PHE A 3 14.69 -8.57 -2.78
N GLY A 4 14.60 -9.58 -1.91
CA GLY A 4 15.53 -10.71 -1.88
C GLY A 4 16.97 -10.33 -1.52
N LYS A 5 17.95 -11.14 -1.96
CA LYS A 5 19.38 -10.95 -1.66
C LYS A 5 20.03 -9.68 -2.25
N GLY A 6 19.31 -8.93 -3.10
CA GLY A 6 19.72 -7.62 -3.62
C GLY A 6 19.09 -6.43 -2.89
N GLY A 7 18.39 -6.69 -1.78
CA GLY A 7 17.72 -5.67 -0.98
C GLY A 7 18.62 -4.91 0.00
N GLU A 8 19.90 -5.29 0.09
CA GLU A 8 20.86 -4.63 0.95
C GLU A 8 21.24 -3.27 0.35
N ILE A 9 21.21 -2.23 1.19
CA ILE A 9 21.81 -0.95 0.86
C ILE A 9 23.34 -1.09 1.00
N ALA A 10 23.93 -1.85 0.08
CA ALA A 10 25.35 -2.22 0.10
C ALA A 10 26.24 -1.23 -0.66
N THR A 11 25.89 0.06 -0.64
CA THR A 11 26.75 1.13 -1.19
C THR A 11 27.55 1.77 -0.06
N ASN A 12 28.86 2.00 -0.20
CA ASN A 12 29.63 2.72 0.82
C ASN A 12 29.35 4.25 0.82
N ARG A 13 28.48 4.70 -0.08
CA ARG A 13 28.19 6.11 -0.34
C ARG A 13 26.95 6.52 0.45
N ILE A 14 27.15 7.08 1.64
CA ILE A 14 26.09 7.48 2.59
C ILE A 14 24.95 8.26 1.92
N HIS A 15 25.27 9.19 1.01
CA HIS A 15 24.26 9.97 0.30
C HIS A 15 23.31 9.11 -0.56
N GLU A 16 23.81 8.05 -1.20
CA GLU A 16 22.96 7.12 -1.96
C GLU A 16 22.12 6.23 -1.04
N GLN A 17 22.65 5.90 0.15
CA GLN A 17 21.89 5.20 1.18
C GLN A 17 20.72 6.05 1.66
N GLU A 18 20.96 7.34 1.93
CA GLU A 18 19.95 8.28 2.39
C GLU A 18 18.79 8.40 1.39
N ILE A 19 19.10 8.60 0.10
CA ILE A 19 18.09 8.65 -0.96
C ILE A 19 17.29 7.34 -1.02
N SER A 20 17.96 6.20 -0.91
CA SER A 20 17.31 4.89 -0.93
C SER A 20 16.34 4.71 0.24
N VAL A 21 16.73 5.14 1.45
CA VAL A 21 15.88 5.09 2.65
C VAL A 21 14.70 6.04 2.51
N LEU A 22 14.91 7.26 2.02
CA LEU A 22 13.83 8.23 1.80
C LEU A 22 12.82 7.74 0.75
N ALA A 23 13.30 7.18 -0.36
CA ALA A 23 12.45 6.58 -1.38
C ALA A 23 11.63 5.40 -0.82
N LEU A 24 12.23 4.57 0.04
CA LEU A 24 11.53 3.49 0.71
C LEU A 24 10.46 4.01 1.67
N HIS A 25 10.75 5.06 2.44
CA HIS A 25 9.77 5.70 3.32
C HIS A 25 8.59 6.28 2.53
N LEU A 26 8.87 6.97 1.42
CA LEU A 26 7.83 7.50 0.54
C LEU A 26 6.94 6.38 0.00
N LEU A 27 7.54 5.26 -0.41
CA LEU A 27 6.82 4.11 -0.91
C LEU A 27 5.95 3.46 0.17
N GLN A 28 6.49 3.29 1.38
CA GLN A 28 5.74 2.79 2.52
C GLN A 28 4.56 3.71 2.87
N ALA A 29 4.76 5.02 2.92
CA ALA A 29 3.70 5.99 3.16
C ALA A 29 2.62 5.96 2.07
N SER A 30 3.04 5.84 0.81
CA SER A 30 2.13 5.74 -0.34
C SER A 30 1.27 4.47 -0.27
N LEU A 31 1.87 3.33 0.08
CA LEU A 31 1.16 2.06 0.23
C LEU A 31 0.14 2.13 1.38
N VAL A 32 0.53 2.68 2.54
CA VAL A 32 -0.38 2.88 3.68
C VAL A 32 -1.57 3.76 3.29
N TYR A 33 -1.33 4.82 2.51
CA TYR A 33 -2.40 5.69 2.02
C TYR A 33 -3.38 4.94 1.12
N VAL A 34 -2.89 4.24 0.09
CA VAL A 34 -3.72 3.46 -0.83
C VAL A 34 -4.53 2.40 -0.08
N ASN A 35 -3.89 1.65 0.81
CA ASN A 35 -4.56 0.63 1.62
C ASN A 35 -5.65 1.21 2.52
N THR A 36 -5.41 2.38 3.10
CA THR A 36 -6.41 3.09 3.91
C THR A 36 -7.61 3.49 3.06
N ARG A 37 -7.39 4.01 1.86
CA ARG A 37 -8.46 4.39 0.93
C ARG A 37 -9.26 3.17 0.46
N MET A 38 -8.61 2.07 0.09
CA MET A 38 -9.27 0.82 -0.27
C MET A 38 -10.13 0.28 0.89
N LEU A 39 -9.60 0.31 2.12
CA LEU A 39 -10.32 -0.13 3.30
C LEU A 39 -11.57 0.74 3.56
N GLN A 40 -11.43 2.06 3.45
CA GLN A 40 -12.56 2.99 3.59
C GLN A 40 -13.66 2.70 2.57
N THR A 41 -13.32 2.38 1.32
CA THR A 41 -14.30 2.00 0.29
C THR A 41 -15.11 0.78 0.69
N VAL A 42 -14.45 -0.28 1.18
CA VAL A 42 -15.12 -1.52 1.58
C VAL A 42 -15.98 -1.31 2.83
N LEU A 43 -15.52 -0.51 3.80
CA LEU A 43 -16.25 -0.27 5.05
C LEU A 43 -17.55 0.53 4.85
N VAL A 44 -17.68 1.27 3.76
CA VAL A 44 -18.90 2.01 3.39
C VAL A 44 -19.97 1.08 2.81
N GLU A 45 -19.62 -0.12 2.35
CA GLU A 45 -20.60 -1.07 1.82
C GLU A 45 -21.62 -1.48 2.89
N PRO A 46 -22.93 -1.51 2.59
CA PRO A 46 -23.96 -1.84 3.57
C PRO A 46 -23.75 -3.19 4.28
N LYS A 47 -23.15 -4.15 3.57
CA LYS A 47 -22.78 -5.47 4.09
C LYS A 47 -21.82 -5.36 5.29
N TRP A 48 -20.88 -4.43 5.27
CA TRP A 48 -19.88 -4.25 6.33
C TRP A 48 -20.31 -3.19 7.34
N ALA A 49 -20.89 -2.09 6.88
CA ALA A 49 -21.37 -1.00 7.74
C ALA A 49 -22.36 -1.49 8.81
N GLY A 50 -23.23 -2.45 8.49
CA GLY A 50 -24.17 -3.04 9.45
C GLY A 50 -23.62 -4.20 10.30
N ARG A 51 -22.40 -4.69 10.02
CA ARG A 51 -21.80 -5.84 10.71
C ARG A 51 -20.67 -5.46 11.67
N MET A 52 -19.98 -4.36 11.41
CA MET A 52 -18.82 -3.93 12.18
C MET A 52 -19.20 -3.47 13.59
N THR A 53 -18.49 -3.99 14.60
CA THR A 53 -18.57 -3.55 16.00
C THR A 53 -17.44 -2.57 16.34
N PRO A 54 -17.54 -1.80 17.45
CA PRO A 54 -16.44 -0.96 17.92
C PRO A 54 -15.12 -1.73 18.12
N GLU A 55 -15.20 -3.01 18.50
CA GLU A 55 -14.07 -3.92 18.66
C GLU A 55 -13.37 -4.18 17.32
N ASP A 56 -14.14 -4.44 16.26
CA ASP A 56 -13.61 -4.70 14.93
C ASP A 56 -12.88 -3.47 14.36
N TYR A 57 -13.43 -2.26 14.58
CA TYR A 57 -12.79 -1.02 14.14
C TYR A 57 -11.40 -0.80 14.77
N ARG A 58 -11.17 -1.29 16.00
CA ARG A 58 -9.87 -1.22 16.67
C ARG A 58 -8.85 -2.21 16.09
N GLY A 59 -9.32 -3.28 15.44
CA GLY A 59 -8.48 -4.28 14.79
C GLY A 59 -8.08 -3.92 13.35
N LEU A 60 -8.64 -2.84 12.78
CA LEU A 60 -8.34 -2.42 11.41
C LEU A 60 -6.89 -1.97 11.28
N THR A 61 -6.23 -2.42 10.22
CA THR A 61 -4.86 -2.03 9.90
C THR A 61 -4.69 -1.83 8.38
N PRO A 62 -4.02 -0.75 7.95
CA PRO A 62 -3.70 -0.55 6.55
C PRO A 62 -2.45 -1.34 6.12
N LEU A 63 -1.87 -2.19 6.97
CA LEU A 63 -0.65 -2.95 6.69
C LEU A 63 -0.89 -4.26 5.94
N ILE A 64 -1.99 -4.34 5.19
CA ILE A 64 -2.30 -5.49 4.34
C ILE A 64 -1.47 -5.49 3.05
N TYR A 65 -0.95 -6.64 2.65
CA TYR A 65 -0.06 -6.77 1.48
C TYR A 65 -0.40 -7.94 0.55
N SER A 66 -1.44 -8.72 0.86
CA SER A 66 -1.85 -9.87 0.04
C SER A 66 -2.27 -9.53 -1.38
N HIS A 67 -2.72 -8.29 -1.62
CA HIS A 67 -3.14 -7.79 -2.92
C HIS A 67 -1.98 -7.22 -3.76
N VAL A 68 -0.76 -7.19 -3.21
CA VAL A 68 0.42 -6.65 -3.90
C VAL A 68 1.10 -7.76 -4.70
N ASN A 69 1.28 -7.56 -6.00
CA ASN A 69 2.04 -8.47 -6.86
C ASN A 69 3.42 -7.85 -7.19
N PRO A 70 4.52 -8.30 -6.56
CA PRO A 70 5.85 -7.74 -6.80
C PRO A 70 6.50 -8.18 -8.12
N TYR A 71 5.93 -9.18 -8.80
CA TYR A 71 6.49 -9.76 -10.03
C TYR A 71 5.64 -9.48 -11.27
N GLY A 72 4.59 -8.67 -11.13
CA GLY A 72 3.72 -8.29 -12.24
C GLY A 72 4.43 -7.35 -13.22
N ARG A 73 4.09 -7.48 -14.51
CA ARG A 73 4.40 -6.43 -15.48
C ARG A 73 3.46 -5.26 -15.23
N PHE A 74 4.02 -4.06 -15.11
CA PHE A 74 3.27 -2.82 -14.96
C PHE A 74 3.70 -1.85 -16.06
N ASP A 75 2.80 -1.59 -17.02
CA ASP A 75 3.00 -0.57 -18.03
C ASP A 75 2.49 0.75 -17.44
N LEU A 76 3.41 1.69 -17.16
CA LEU A 76 3.11 2.94 -16.46
C LEU A 76 2.31 3.91 -17.35
N ASP A 77 1.10 4.24 -16.93
CA ASP A 77 0.34 5.40 -17.42
C ASP A 77 0.10 6.39 -16.27
N LEU A 78 0.63 7.61 -16.42
CA LEU A 78 0.48 8.67 -15.43
C LEU A 78 -0.90 9.35 -15.47
N ASN A 79 -1.75 9.04 -16.45
CA ASN A 79 -3.14 9.48 -16.50
C ASN A 79 -4.09 8.48 -15.84
N ASP A 80 -3.67 7.22 -15.71
CA ASP A 80 -4.45 6.21 -15.00
C ASP A 80 -4.43 6.51 -13.49
N ARG A 81 -5.59 6.34 -12.85
CA ARG A 81 -5.82 6.67 -11.45
C ARG A 81 -6.63 5.56 -10.81
N ILE A 82 -6.26 5.20 -9.59
CA ILE A 82 -7.00 4.22 -8.80
C ILE A 82 -8.41 4.78 -8.54
N ASP A 83 -9.42 4.07 -9.04
CA ASP A 83 -10.81 4.36 -8.73
C ASP A 83 -11.19 3.75 -7.37
N PHE A 84 -11.12 4.57 -6.32
CA PHE A 84 -11.57 4.18 -4.98
C PHE A 84 -13.09 4.21 -4.80
N GLY A 85 -13.87 4.68 -5.78
CA GLY A 85 -15.34 4.69 -5.72
C GLY A 85 -15.97 3.39 -6.21
N ARG A 86 -15.23 2.59 -6.98
CA ARG A 86 -15.67 1.28 -7.45
C ARG A 86 -15.75 0.30 -6.27
N LEU A 87 -16.97 0.00 -5.84
CA LEU A 87 -17.25 -1.04 -4.86
C LEU A 87 -16.82 -2.41 -5.40
N ALA A 88 -16.26 -3.26 -4.54
CA ALA A 88 -15.91 -4.61 -4.92
C ALA A 88 -17.22 -5.39 -5.20
N ALA A 89 -17.35 -5.95 -6.40
CA ALA A 89 -18.50 -6.75 -6.82
C ALA A 89 -18.62 -8.07 -6.05
#